data_AF-A0A7K3ZME1-F1
#
_entry.id   AF-A0A7K3ZME1-F1
#
_cell.length_a   1.000
_cell.length_b   1.000
_cell.length_c   1.000
_cell.angle_alpha   90.00
_cell.angle_beta   90.00
_cell.angle_gamma   90.00
#
_symmetry.space_group_name_H-M   'P 1'
#
loop_
_entity.id
_entity.type
_entity.pdbx_description
1 polymer ?
#
loop_
_entity_poly.entity_id
_entity_poly.type
_entity_poly.pdbx_seq_one_letter_code
_entity_poly.pdbx_strand_id
1 'polypeptide(L)'
;MSNQPNGSKNLVPSKSSVKFDTKPTHRIQFDTKTVRTWVLPLLMRIDAGDYPTKAGRTIGLSHQHTWYYTRKLETCNLIRQEKRSNVAFYSVTDEGKRLLTSCEGTVFPAKLYRFDKCQVAYEIQLEGRYPEGNFKRVEMNNWTALLGTELGVKVRHTSKSWIVHVEVIRGRNPIEVTNLAMNWVDRVRSSLCSKYGCVLKEGKVVAGELAHEDPIATIFGRYFAVRTDKRKIDHSWGPGELEHTQKDAVIEYLQMPEKVRSIEGEVAALRAEISQLIAVFGEVNFLESKRSIPEPEMTVEGKFKCKRDNQEYSSRQDYESHCMEEHFTM
;
A
#
# COMPACT_ATOMS: atom_id res chain seq x y z
N MET A 1 -0.96 49.75 67.00
CA MET A 1 -0.10 49.47 65.84
C MET A 1 -0.72 48.29 65.09
N SER A 2 -1.73 48.52 64.25
CA SER A 2 -1.62 48.73 62.79
C SER A 2 -0.94 47.57 62.04
N ASN A 3 -1.70 46.56 61.60
CA ASN A 3 -2.01 46.38 60.18
C ASN A 3 -2.79 45.07 59.90
N GLN A 4 -3.74 45.20 58.98
CA GLN A 4 -4.60 44.19 58.38
C GLN A 4 -3.85 43.26 57.39
N PRO A 5 -4.50 42.20 56.85
CA PRO A 5 -3.92 40.89 56.61
C PRO A 5 -3.28 40.70 55.22
N ASN A 6 -2.23 39.88 55.14
CA ASN A 6 -1.67 39.41 53.87
C ASN A 6 -2.39 38.14 53.42
N GLY A 7 -3.18 38.28 52.36
CA GLY A 7 -3.87 37.19 51.69
C GLY A 7 -2.91 36.18 51.06
N SER A 8 -3.22 34.90 51.25
CA SER A 8 -2.64 33.79 50.51
C SER A 8 -2.85 33.97 49.01
N LYS A 9 -1.80 34.36 48.30
CA LYS A 9 -1.73 34.27 46.84
C LYS A 9 -1.54 32.79 46.48
N ASN A 10 -2.61 32.17 46.00
CA ASN A 10 -2.56 30.90 45.29
C ASN A 10 -1.61 31.05 44.08
N LEU A 11 -0.44 30.41 44.17
CA LEU A 11 0.48 30.22 43.05
C LEU A 11 -0.16 29.22 42.07
N VAL A 12 -0.85 29.77 41.07
CA VAL A 12 -1.28 29.02 39.88
C VAL A 12 -0.03 28.67 39.09
N PRO A 13 0.27 27.39 38.79
CA PRO A 13 1.38 27.05 37.92
C PRO A 13 1.07 27.53 36.51
N SER A 14 1.92 28.39 35.98
CA SER A 14 1.84 28.92 34.62
C SER A 14 1.87 27.77 33.62
N LYS A 15 0.72 27.44 33.04
CA LYS A 15 0.60 26.62 31.83
C LYS A 15 1.18 27.42 30.66
N SER A 16 2.50 27.47 30.55
CA SER A 16 3.15 27.71 29.27
C SER A 16 3.03 26.42 28.46
N SER A 17 1.86 26.17 27.88
CA SER A 17 1.71 25.17 26.84
C SER A 17 2.52 25.66 25.64
N VAL A 18 3.78 25.24 25.56
CA VAL A 18 4.55 25.36 24.32
C VAL A 18 3.83 24.46 23.33
N LYS A 19 2.97 25.07 22.51
CA LYS A 19 2.40 24.43 21.34
C LYS A 19 3.57 24.18 20.41
N PHE A 20 4.03 22.93 20.34
CA PHE A 20 4.86 22.49 19.23
C PHE A 20 3.97 22.43 17.99
N ASP A 21 3.74 23.61 17.40
CA ASP A 21 3.19 23.72 16.05
C ASP A 21 4.35 23.47 15.07
N THR A 22 4.80 22.22 15.01
CA THR A 22 5.71 21.77 13.98
C THR A 22 4.89 20.96 12.99
N LYS A 23 4.25 21.63 12.03
CA LYS A 23 4.02 20.99 10.73
C LYS A 23 5.40 20.48 10.27
N PRO A 24 5.60 19.16 10.11
CA PRO A 24 6.90 18.69 9.65
C PRO A 24 7.09 19.20 8.23
N THR A 25 8.09 20.05 8.04
CA THR A 25 8.50 20.66 6.77
C THR A 25 8.95 19.62 5.73
N HIS A 26 9.07 18.35 6.13
CA HIS A 26 9.11 17.18 5.25
C HIS A 26 8.33 16.04 5.91
N ARG A 27 7.27 15.54 5.27
CA ARG A 27 6.63 14.28 5.69
C ARG A 27 7.64 13.16 5.50
N ILE A 28 8.05 12.50 6.57
CA ILE A 28 8.97 11.37 6.50
C ILE A 28 8.24 10.20 5.85
N GLN A 29 8.69 9.84 4.66
CA GLN A 29 8.11 8.76 3.90
C GLN A 29 8.80 7.44 4.28
N PHE A 30 7.99 6.43 4.56
CA PHE A 30 8.46 5.04 4.63
C PHE A 30 7.97 4.30 3.39
N ASP A 31 8.83 3.45 2.85
CA ASP A 31 8.45 2.52 1.80
C ASP A 31 7.71 1.33 2.44
N THR A 32 6.50 1.07 1.96
CA THR A 32 5.62 -0.04 2.34
C THR A 32 6.34 -1.39 2.42
N LYS A 33 7.22 -1.67 1.44
CA LYS A 33 8.01 -2.92 1.36
C LYS A 33 8.94 -3.06 2.57
N THR A 34 9.46 -1.94 3.05
CA THR A 34 10.44 -1.89 4.13
C THR A 34 9.82 -1.79 5.51
N VAL A 35 8.59 -1.26 5.62
CA VAL A 35 7.93 -1.10 6.93
C VAL A 35 7.64 -2.44 7.59
N ARG A 36 7.00 -3.36 6.86
CA ARG A 36 6.66 -4.70 7.37
C ARG A 36 7.90 -5.57 7.58
N THR A 37 8.84 -5.49 6.65
CA THR A 37 10.03 -6.36 6.63
C THR A 37 11.07 -5.92 7.65
N TRP A 38 11.24 -4.61 7.86
CA TRP A 38 12.39 -4.07 8.57
C TRP A 38 12.01 -3.12 9.71
N VAL A 39 11.09 -2.18 9.48
CA VAL A 39 10.80 -1.10 10.45
C VAL A 39 10.01 -1.61 11.66
N LEU A 40 8.94 -2.38 11.45
CA LEU A 40 8.13 -2.93 12.54
C LEU A 40 8.91 -3.97 13.36
N PRO A 41 9.62 -4.95 12.76
CA PRO A 41 10.47 -5.85 13.52
C PRO A 41 11.54 -5.10 14.32
N LEU A 42 12.14 -4.05 13.74
CA LEU A 42 13.14 -3.22 14.42
C LEU A 42 12.54 -2.51 15.63
N LEU A 43 11.34 -1.92 15.48
CA LEU A 43 10.61 -1.28 16.57
C LEU A 43 10.26 -2.25 17.70
N MET A 44 9.80 -3.47 17.38
CA MET A 44 9.48 -4.51 18.36
C MET A 44 10.72 -4.98 19.14
N ARG A 45 11.87 -5.12 18.47
CA ARG A 45 13.12 -5.48 19.15
C ARG A 45 13.63 -4.37 20.06
N ILE A 46 13.44 -3.12 19.67
CA ILE A 46 13.74 -1.96 20.52
C ILE A 46 12.79 -1.94 21.72
N ASP A 47 11.50 -2.25 21.57
CA ASP A 47 10.55 -2.39 22.69
C ASP A 47 10.95 -3.51 23.67
N ALA A 48 11.47 -4.62 23.13
CA ALA A 48 12.04 -5.72 23.92
C ALA A 48 13.36 -5.36 24.63
N GLY A 49 13.88 -4.13 24.45
CA GLY A 49 15.08 -3.62 25.13
C GLY A 49 16.40 -3.86 24.40
N ASP A 50 16.39 -4.30 23.14
CA ASP A 50 17.61 -4.40 22.36
C ASP A 50 18.08 -3.03 21.86
N TYR A 51 19.39 -2.78 21.94
CA TYR A 51 19.98 -1.62 21.26
C TYR A 51 19.96 -1.80 19.73
N PRO A 52 19.87 -0.72 18.93
CA PRO A 52 19.57 -0.80 17.50
C PRO A 52 20.47 -1.74 16.72
N THR A 53 21.78 -1.72 16.95
CA THR A 53 22.72 -2.59 16.24
C THR A 53 22.52 -4.07 16.54
N LYS A 54 22.12 -4.44 17.77
CA LYS A 54 21.76 -5.83 18.10
C LYS A 54 20.43 -6.20 17.45
N ALA A 55 19.42 -5.33 17.56
CA ALA A 55 18.12 -5.52 16.92
C ALA A 55 18.25 -5.73 15.40
N GLY A 56 19.03 -4.87 14.73
CA GLY A 56 19.31 -4.97 13.30
C GLY A 56 19.98 -6.28 12.90
N ARG A 57 21.00 -6.75 13.66
CA ARG A 57 21.63 -8.06 13.41
C ARG A 57 20.65 -9.21 13.55
N THR A 58 19.80 -9.18 14.57
CA THR A 58 18.78 -10.23 14.79
C THR A 58 17.76 -10.30 13.66
N ILE A 59 17.41 -9.16 13.07
CA ILE A 59 16.44 -9.08 11.97
C ILE A 59 17.11 -9.35 10.61
N GLY A 60 18.44 -9.22 10.49
CA GLY A 60 19.18 -9.37 9.24
C GLY A 60 19.41 -8.05 8.47
N LEU A 61 19.27 -6.91 9.15
CA LEU A 61 19.55 -5.58 8.59
C LEU A 61 21.04 -5.25 8.60
N SER A 62 21.52 -4.61 7.54
CA SER A 62 22.87 -4.02 7.52
C SER A 62 22.99 -2.92 8.57
N HIS A 63 24.22 -2.66 9.04
CA HIS A 63 24.47 -1.61 10.04
C HIS A 63 23.97 -0.23 9.54
N GLN A 64 24.19 0.07 8.26
CA GLN A 64 23.75 1.34 7.65
C GLN A 64 22.22 1.45 7.64
N HIS A 65 21.51 0.41 7.21
CA HIS A 65 20.04 0.42 7.19
C HIS A 65 19.43 0.43 8.59
N THR A 66 20.06 -0.25 9.55
CA THR A 66 19.65 -0.22 10.97
C THR A 66 19.62 1.21 11.49
N TRP A 67 20.71 1.97 11.30
CA TRP A 67 20.78 3.36 11.75
C TRP A 67 19.90 4.30 10.93
N TYR A 68 19.73 4.04 9.64
CA TYR A 68 18.78 4.77 8.79
C TYR A 68 17.34 4.69 9.35
N TYR A 69 16.85 3.47 9.63
CA TYR A 69 15.50 3.30 10.18
C TYR A 69 15.38 3.76 11.62
N THR A 70 16.42 3.58 12.44
CA THR A 70 16.44 4.09 13.82
C THR A 70 16.27 5.61 13.83
N ARG A 71 17.03 6.34 13.00
CA ARG A 71 16.88 7.79 12.87
C ARG A 71 15.49 8.16 12.38
N LYS A 72 14.94 7.45 11.39
CA LYS A 72 13.56 7.70 10.94
C LYS A 72 12.51 7.48 12.03
N LEU A 73 12.62 6.40 12.80
CA LEU A 73 11.73 6.11 13.93
C LEU A 73 11.82 7.18 15.01
N GLU A 74 13.02 7.68 15.28
CA GLU A 74 13.28 8.77 16.23
C GLU A 74 12.68 10.09 15.74
N THR A 75 12.88 10.47 14.47
CA THR A 75 12.29 11.68 13.90
C THR A 75 10.76 11.61 13.81
N CYS A 76 10.19 10.41 13.69
CA CYS A 76 8.74 10.17 13.76
C CYS A 76 8.19 10.08 15.19
N ASN A 77 9.02 10.32 16.21
CA ASN A 77 8.63 10.26 17.63
C ASN A 77 8.09 8.88 18.06
N LEU A 78 8.47 7.80 17.36
CA LEU A 78 8.08 6.42 17.73
C LEU A 78 9.05 5.79 18.74
N ILE A 79 10.30 6.24 18.72
CA ILE A 79 11.33 5.88 19.69
C ILE A 79 12.00 7.14 20.23
N ARG A 80 12.54 7.05 21.44
CA ARG A 80 13.30 8.12 22.08
C ARG A 80 14.60 7.55 22.65
N GLN A 81 15.69 8.28 22.48
CA GLN A 81 16.97 7.91 23.08
C GLN A 81 16.94 8.15 24.60
N GLU A 82 17.22 7.10 25.40
CA GLU A 82 17.23 7.19 26.87
C GLU A 82 18.64 7.43 27.43
N LYS A 83 19.59 6.61 27.02
CA LYS A 83 20.96 6.63 27.56
C LYS A 83 21.97 6.85 26.46
N ARG A 84 22.81 7.87 26.68
CA ARG A 84 24.01 8.11 25.88
C ARG A 84 25.19 7.45 26.59
N SER A 85 25.45 6.21 26.24
CA SER A 85 26.61 5.43 26.73
C SER A 85 27.46 5.02 25.52
N ASN A 86 28.43 4.11 25.70
CA ASN A 86 29.22 3.56 24.58
C ASN A 86 28.32 2.85 23.52
N VAL A 87 27.11 2.47 23.94
CA VAL A 87 26.03 1.97 23.09
C VAL A 87 24.79 2.86 23.30
N ALA A 88 24.11 3.22 22.21
CA ALA A 88 22.87 4.00 22.26
C ALA A 88 21.67 3.11 22.54
N PHE A 89 20.97 3.37 23.65
CA PHE A 89 19.73 2.70 24.00
C PHE A 89 18.53 3.60 23.70
N TYR A 90 17.48 2.98 23.17
CA TYR A 90 16.24 3.64 22.78
C TYR A 90 15.07 2.97 23.51
N SER A 91 14.10 3.77 23.94
CA SER A 91 12.80 3.32 24.44
C SER A 91 11.71 3.65 23.43
N VAL A 92 10.72 2.80 23.31
CA VAL A 92 9.53 3.09 22.50
C VAL A 92 8.63 4.08 23.24
N THR A 93 8.18 5.13 22.54
CA THR A 93 7.29 6.15 23.09
C THR A 93 5.85 5.63 23.22
N ASP A 94 4.97 6.36 23.90
CA ASP A 94 3.54 6.00 23.96
C ASP A 94 2.91 5.90 22.56
N GLU A 95 3.37 6.72 21.61
CA GLU A 95 2.93 6.69 20.22
C GLU A 95 3.43 5.44 19.49
N GLY A 96 4.69 5.06 19.70
CA GLY A 96 5.25 3.80 19.21
C GLY A 96 4.57 2.57 19.81
N LYS A 97 4.22 2.60 21.10
CA LYS A 97 3.49 1.50 21.76
C LYS A 97 2.07 1.37 21.23
N ARG A 98 1.34 2.49 21.05
CA ARG A 98 0.02 2.47 20.39
C ARG A 98 0.09 1.90 18.98
N LEU A 99 1.14 2.23 18.22
CA LEU A 99 1.39 1.66 16.90
C LEU A 99 1.60 0.14 17.01
N LEU A 100 2.49 -0.33 17.89
CA LEU A 100 2.72 -1.76 18.10
C LEU A 100 1.46 -2.50 18.53
N THR A 101 0.72 -2.00 19.52
CA THR A 101 -0.56 -2.59 19.96
C THR A 101 -1.60 -2.62 18.83
N SER A 102 -1.66 -1.60 17.99
CA SER A 102 -2.53 -1.62 16.79
C SER A 102 -2.10 -2.67 15.77
N CYS A 103 -0.80 -3.00 15.75
CA CYS A 103 -0.25 -4.07 14.92
C CYS A 103 -0.42 -5.45 15.56
N GLU A 104 -0.34 -5.61 16.88
CA GLU A 104 -0.44 -6.91 17.57
C GLU A 104 -1.79 -7.63 17.38
N GLY A 105 -2.89 -6.88 17.27
CA GLY A 105 -4.22 -7.44 16.98
C GLY A 105 -4.51 -7.72 15.51
N THR A 106 -3.65 -7.25 14.60
CA THR A 106 -4.00 -7.13 13.17
C THR A 106 -2.91 -7.61 12.21
N VAL A 107 -1.65 -7.76 12.67
CA VAL A 107 -0.49 -8.08 11.82
C VAL A 107 -0.10 -9.57 11.88
N PHE A 108 -0.75 -10.40 12.69
CA PHE A 108 -0.62 -11.87 12.61
C PHE A 108 -1.96 -12.59 12.90
N PRO A 109 -2.21 -13.72 12.23
CA PRO A 109 -3.16 -13.86 11.14
C PRO A 109 -4.63 -13.85 11.62
N ALA A 110 -5.28 -12.70 11.61
CA ALA A 110 -6.73 -12.65 11.50
C ALA A 110 -7.07 -11.60 10.45
N LYS A 111 -7.29 -12.05 9.22
CA LYS A 111 -7.86 -11.22 8.15
C LYS A 111 -9.23 -10.74 8.64
N LEU A 112 -9.31 -9.55 9.22
CA LEU A 112 -10.60 -8.99 9.64
C LEU A 112 -11.30 -8.46 8.38
N TYR A 113 -12.37 -9.15 8.03
CA TYR A 113 -13.29 -8.72 6.99
C TYR A 113 -14.40 -7.91 7.65
N ARG A 114 -14.71 -6.76 7.06
CA ARG A 114 -15.80 -5.89 7.46
C ARG A 114 -16.85 -5.92 6.37
N PHE A 115 -18.09 -6.25 6.70
CA PHE A 115 -19.21 -6.10 5.79
C PHE A 115 -20.06 -4.93 6.25
N ASP A 116 -20.08 -3.90 5.43
CA ASP A 116 -20.68 -2.61 5.71
C ASP A 116 -21.75 -2.28 4.66
N LYS A 117 -22.65 -1.36 5.01
CA LYS A 117 -23.75 -0.86 4.17
C LYS A 117 -24.59 -1.96 3.53
N CYS A 118 -24.63 -3.15 4.13
CA CYS A 118 -25.36 -4.28 3.59
C CYS A 118 -26.86 -4.02 3.70
N GLN A 119 -27.56 -4.16 2.57
CA GLN A 119 -29.00 -4.00 2.45
C GLN A 119 -29.57 -5.22 1.75
N VAL A 120 -30.49 -5.89 2.42
CA VAL A 120 -31.17 -7.06 1.89
C VAL A 120 -32.64 -6.70 1.67
N ALA A 121 -33.11 -6.87 0.45
CA ALA A 121 -34.49 -6.65 0.08
C ALA A 121 -35.26 -7.96 0.00
N TYR A 122 -36.42 -7.98 0.62
CA TYR A 122 -37.39 -9.05 0.60
C TYR A 122 -38.63 -8.57 -0.16
N GLU A 123 -38.93 -9.20 -1.29
CA GLU A 123 -40.11 -8.86 -2.09
C GLU A 123 -41.39 -9.30 -1.36
N ILE A 124 -42.40 -8.44 -1.39
CA ILE A 124 -43.70 -8.69 -0.75
C ILE A 124 -44.55 -9.54 -1.69
N GLN A 125 -44.91 -10.75 -1.25
CA GLN A 125 -45.90 -11.60 -1.95
C GLN A 125 -47.31 -11.28 -1.49
N LEU A 126 -47.49 -11.12 -0.18
CA LEU A 126 -48.76 -10.75 0.42
C LEU A 126 -48.48 -9.62 1.41
N GLU A 127 -49.13 -8.48 1.18
CA GLU A 127 -49.04 -7.35 2.09
C GLU A 127 -49.73 -7.71 3.42
N GLY A 128 -49.08 -7.34 4.52
CA GLY A 128 -49.61 -7.52 5.86
C GLY A 128 -50.37 -6.30 6.36
N ARG A 129 -50.52 -6.20 7.68
CA ARG A 129 -50.91 -4.96 8.35
C ARG A 129 -49.83 -3.92 8.17
N TYR A 130 -50.24 -2.71 7.86
CA TYR A 130 -49.32 -1.59 7.71
C TYR A 130 -48.65 -1.29 9.07
N PRO A 131 -47.35 -0.96 9.09
CA PRO A 131 -46.67 -0.66 10.34
C PRO A 131 -47.19 0.65 10.95
N GLU A 132 -47.91 0.56 12.07
CA GLU A 132 -48.43 1.72 12.79
C GLU A 132 -47.44 2.18 13.90
N GLY A 133 -47.32 3.49 14.10
CA GLY A 133 -46.56 4.12 15.19
C GLY A 133 -45.04 4.20 14.97
N ASN A 134 -44.35 3.06 14.91
CA ASN A 134 -42.88 2.99 14.95
C ASN A 134 -42.19 3.33 13.61
N PHE A 135 -42.97 3.71 12.61
CA PHE A 135 -42.51 3.95 11.25
C PHE A 135 -42.78 5.38 10.84
N LYS A 136 -41.71 6.08 10.45
CA LYS A 136 -41.77 7.42 9.89
C LYS A 136 -41.91 7.33 8.38
N ARG A 137 -42.97 7.93 7.84
CA ARG A 137 -43.10 8.15 6.39
C ARG A 137 -42.10 9.22 5.95
N VAL A 138 -41.31 8.91 4.93
CA VAL A 138 -40.33 9.82 4.34
C VAL A 138 -40.57 9.90 2.84
N GLU A 139 -40.73 11.13 2.35
CA GLU A 139 -40.73 11.43 0.91
C GLU A 139 -39.29 11.38 0.40
N MET A 140 -39.02 10.42 -0.47
CA MET A 140 -37.84 10.39 -1.32
C MET A 140 -38.12 11.20 -2.58
N ASN A 141 -37.09 11.49 -3.39
CA ASN A 141 -37.19 12.37 -4.56
C ASN A 141 -38.47 12.17 -5.40
N ASN A 142 -38.89 10.92 -5.66
CA ASN A 142 -40.05 10.59 -6.51
C ASN A 142 -41.00 9.51 -5.91
N TRP A 143 -40.85 9.13 -4.63
CA TRP A 143 -41.65 8.05 -4.02
C TRP A 143 -41.65 8.12 -2.49
N THR A 144 -42.55 7.41 -1.82
CA THR A 144 -42.61 7.36 -0.35
C THR A 144 -42.12 6.03 0.21
N ALA A 145 -41.34 6.10 1.28
CA ALA A 145 -40.88 4.94 2.04
C ALA A 145 -41.34 5.07 3.50
N LEU A 146 -41.63 3.96 4.16
CA LEU A 146 -41.69 3.96 5.61
C LEU A 146 -40.35 3.51 6.18
N LEU A 147 -39.79 4.29 7.09
CA LEU A 147 -38.55 3.98 7.80
C LEU A 147 -38.86 3.70 9.26
N GLY A 148 -38.40 2.56 9.75
CA GLY A 148 -38.60 2.16 11.14
C GLY A 148 -37.47 1.29 11.65
N THR A 149 -37.70 0.69 12.80
CA THR A 149 -36.78 -0.30 13.38
C THR A 149 -37.53 -1.56 13.76
N GLU A 150 -36.91 -2.71 13.54
CA GLU A 150 -37.42 -4.02 13.93
C GLU A 150 -36.26 -4.81 14.54
N LEU A 151 -36.43 -5.34 15.76
CA LEU A 151 -35.35 -5.97 16.55
C LEU A 151 -34.09 -5.11 16.69
N GLY A 152 -34.24 -3.78 16.77
CA GLY A 152 -33.13 -2.83 16.83
C GLY A 152 -32.45 -2.56 15.50
N VAL A 153 -32.90 -3.20 14.41
CA VAL A 153 -32.34 -3.05 13.06
C VAL A 153 -33.17 -2.07 12.24
N LYS A 154 -32.51 -1.19 11.49
CA LYS A 154 -33.21 -0.25 10.61
C LYS A 154 -33.84 -0.99 9.43
N VAL A 155 -35.13 -0.75 9.23
CA VAL A 155 -35.91 -1.36 8.15
C VAL A 155 -36.65 -0.29 7.35
N ARG A 156 -36.81 -0.56 6.06
CA ARG A 156 -37.49 0.30 5.11
C ARG A 156 -38.57 -0.48 4.40
N HIS A 157 -39.81 -0.06 4.52
CA HIS A 157 -40.90 -0.57 3.72
C HIS A 157 -41.08 0.29 2.47
N THR A 158 -41.27 -0.37 1.35
CA THR A 158 -41.62 0.21 0.05
C THR A 158 -42.86 -0.50 -0.47
N SER A 159 -43.45 -0.01 -1.56
CA SER A 159 -44.61 -0.65 -2.18
C SER A 159 -44.38 -2.06 -2.72
N LYS A 160 -43.12 -2.50 -2.87
CA LYS A 160 -42.76 -3.81 -3.45
C LYS A 160 -41.91 -4.68 -2.53
N SER A 161 -41.21 -4.07 -1.58
CA SER A 161 -40.22 -4.79 -0.77
C SER A 161 -40.02 -4.18 0.61
N TRP A 162 -39.65 -5.06 1.54
CA TRP A 162 -39.03 -4.72 2.81
C TRP A 162 -37.51 -4.78 2.65
N ILE A 163 -36.82 -3.69 2.94
CA ILE A 163 -35.36 -3.58 2.88
C ILE A 163 -34.82 -3.50 4.30
N VAL A 164 -33.99 -4.46 4.68
CA VAL A 164 -33.33 -4.51 5.99
C VAL A 164 -31.91 -3.98 5.84
N HIS A 165 -31.55 -3.02 6.67
CA HIS A 165 -30.20 -2.46 6.74
C HIS A 165 -29.41 -3.18 7.83
N VAL A 166 -28.43 -3.98 7.43
CA VAL A 166 -27.56 -4.68 8.37
C VAL A 166 -26.55 -3.69 8.95
N GLU A 167 -26.33 -3.76 10.26
CA GLU A 167 -25.23 -3.06 10.89
C GLU A 167 -23.88 -3.65 10.46
N VAL A 168 -22.80 -2.96 10.78
CA VAL A 168 -21.45 -3.38 10.38
C VAL A 168 -21.08 -4.70 11.07
N ILE A 169 -20.85 -5.75 10.29
CA ILE A 169 -20.41 -7.05 10.82
C ILE A 169 -18.93 -7.24 10.51
N ARG A 170 -18.17 -7.71 11.51
CA ARG A 170 -16.75 -8.05 11.38
C ARG A 170 -16.53 -9.53 11.65
N GLY A 171 -15.58 -10.13 10.96
CA GLY A 171 -15.25 -11.55 11.13
C GLY A 171 -13.94 -11.93 10.46
N ARG A 172 -13.55 -13.21 10.58
CA ARG A 172 -12.24 -13.69 10.14
C ARG A 172 -12.22 -14.16 8.69
N ASN A 173 -13.40 -14.41 8.12
CA ASN A 173 -13.57 -14.90 6.76
C ASN A 173 -14.76 -14.17 6.09
N PRO A 174 -14.68 -13.80 4.80
CA PRO A 174 -15.79 -13.18 4.07
C PRO A 174 -17.07 -14.03 4.09
N ILE A 175 -16.94 -15.37 4.04
CA ILE A 175 -18.08 -16.29 4.07
C ILE A 175 -18.78 -16.22 5.43
N GLU A 176 -18.00 -16.21 6.51
CA GLU A 176 -18.51 -16.10 7.88
C GLU A 176 -19.30 -14.80 8.05
N VAL A 177 -18.72 -13.67 7.65
CA VAL A 177 -19.34 -12.35 7.79
C VAL A 177 -20.63 -12.26 6.97
N THR A 178 -20.62 -12.78 5.75
CA THR A 178 -21.81 -12.83 4.89
C THR A 178 -22.90 -13.70 5.50
N ASN A 179 -22.55 -14.90 5.99
CA ASN A 179 -23.52 -15.81 6.61
C ASN A 179 -24.11 -15.23 7.89
N LEU A 180 -23.30 -14.57 8.72
CA LEU A 180 -23.79 -13.87 9.90
C LEU A 180 -24.78 -12.76 9.53
N ALA A 181 -24.49 -11.99 8.47
CA ALA A 181 -25.41 -10.98 7.95
C ALA A 181 -26.73 -11.59 7.48
N MET A 182 -26.68 -12.67 6.68
CA MET A 182 -27.89 -13.34 6.16
C MET A 182 -28.74 -13.95 7.27
N ASN A 183 -28.11 -14.64 8.23
CA ASN A 183 -28.81 -15.21 9.38
C ASN A 183 -29.50 -14.11 10.21
N TRP A 184 -28.87 -12.94 10.32
CA TRP A 184 -29.43 -11.82 11.05
C TRP A 184 -30.65 -11.22 10.34
N VAL A 185 -30.55 -10.96 9.02
CA VAL A 185 -31.69 -10.42 8.26
C VAL A 185 -32.84 -11.40 8.17
N ASP A 186 -32.59 -12.71 8.12
CA ASP A 186 -33.65 -13.70 8.09
C ASP A 186 -34.43 -13.78 9.40
N ARG A 187 -33.76 -13.55 10.54
CA ARG A 187 -34.46 -13.39 11.83
C ARG A 187 -35.34 -12.14 11.83
N VAL A 188 -34.85 -11.03 11.28
CA VAL A 188 -35.65 -9.80 11.13
C VAL A 188 -36.84 -10.06 10.20
N ARG A 189 -36.64 -10.77 9.08
CA ARG A 189 -37.71 -11.18 8.16
C ARG A 189 -38.79 -11.98 8.89
N SER A 190 -38.41 -12.99 9.67
CA SER A 190 -39.35 -13.76 10.48
C SER A 190 -40.12 -12.88 11.46
N SER A 191 -39.46 -11.93 12.12
CA SER A 191 -40.13 -10.95 13.01
C SER A 191 -41.14 -10.09 12.25
N LEU A 192 -40.76 -9.57 11.08
CA LEU A 192 -41.63 -8.78 10.21
C LEU A 192 -42.87 -9.58 9.79
N CYS A 193 -42.68 -10.81 9.31
CA CYS A 193 -43.78 -11.69 8.92
C CYS A 193 -44.71 -12.01 10.09
N SER A 194 -44.17 -12.33 11.27
CA SER A 194 -44.98 -12.65 12.45
C SER A 194 -45.74 -11.45 13.01
N LYS A 195 -45.11 -10.26 13.04
CA LYS A 195 -45.66 -9.06 13.66
C LYS A 195 -46.67 -8.34 12.76
N TYR A 196 -46.36 -8.25 11.47
CA TYR A 196 -47.21 -7.53 10.51
C TYR A 196 -48.05 -8.48 9.66
N GLY A 197 -47.84 -9.80 9.71
CA GLY A 197 -48.62 -10.77 8.94
C GLY A 197 -48.35 -10.73 7.44
N CYS A 198 -47.22 -10.15 7.01
CA CYS A 198 -46.82 -10.14 5.61
C CYS A 198 -46.16 -11.46 5.21
N VAL A 199 -46.23 -11.79 3.91
CA VAL A 199 -45.50 -12.92 3.32
C VAL A 199 -44.41 -12.37 2.41
N LEU A 200 -43.17 -12.70 2.75
CA LEU A 200 -41.97 -12.19 2.09
C LEU A 200 -41.21 -13.31 1.37
N LYS A 201 -40.75 -13.05 0.14
CA LYS A 201 -39.86 -13.95 -0.61
C LYS A 201 -38.49 -14.10 0.06
N GLU A 202 -37.62 -14.89 -0.55
CA GLU A 202 -36.20 -14.97 -0.21
C GLU A 202 -35.50 -13.61 -0.38
N GLY A 203 -34.53 -13.33 0.49
CA GLY A 203 -33.82 -12.07 0.52
C GLY A 203 -32.80 -11.96 -0.60
N LYS A 204 -32.78 -10.82 -1.29
CA LYS A 204 -31.76 -10.48 -2.26
C LYS A 204 -30.91 -9.32 -1.76
N VAL A 205 -29.59 -9.48 -1.78
CA VAL A 205 -28.65 -8.39 -1.48
C VAL A 205 -28.76 -7.32 -2.56
N VAL A 206 -29.11 -6.10 -2.16
CA VAL A 206 -29.27 -4.95 -3.07
C VAL A 206 -28.08 -4.00 -2.98
N ALA A 207 -27.48 -3.90 -1.80
CA ALA A 207 -26.26 -3.13 -1.57
C ALA A 207 -25.41 -3.81 -0.50
N GLY A 208 -24.12 -3.56 -0.50
CA GLY A 208 -23.19 -4.06 0.50
C GLY A 208 -21.75 -3.91 0.04
N GLU A 209 -20.88 -3.52 0.97
CA GLU A 209 -19.45 -3.33 0.74
C GLU A 209 -18.70 -4.28 1.66
N LEU A 210 -18.02 -5.26 1.08
CA LEU A 210 -17.15 -6.16 1.81
C LEU A 210 -15.72 -5.63 1.72
N ALA A 211 -15.22 -5.14 2.84
CA ALA A 211 -13.91 -4.54 2.99
C ALA A 211 -12.96 -5.44 3.78
N HIS A 212 -11.67 -5.27 3.51
CA HIS A 212 -10.60 -5.83 4.33
C HIS A 212 -9.98 -4.72 5.18
N GLU A 213 -9.96 -4.90 6.50
CA GLU A 213 -9.34 -3.93 7.42
C GLU A 213 -7.82 -4.21 7.51
N ASP A 214 -6.99 -3.27 7.03
CA ASP A 214 -5.52 -3.33 7.12
C ASP A 214 -4.97 -2.08 7.85
N PRO A 215 -4.25 -2.21 8.98
CA PRO A 215 -3.67 -1.07 9.70
C PRO A 215 -2.69 -0.28 8.85
N ILE A 216 -2.05 -0.93 7.89
CA ILE A 216 -1.09 -0.29 7.00
C ILE A 216 -1.84 0.51 5.94
N ALA A 217 -2.96 0.01 5.41
CA ALA A 217 -3.87 0.81 4.58
C ALA A 217 -4.42 2.03 5.34
N THR A 218 -4.61 1.94 6.66
CA THR A 218 -4.97 3.08 7.53
C THR A 218 -3.90 4.17 7.54
N ILE A 219 -2.63 3.79 7.62
CA ILE A 219 -1.51 4.74 7.55
C ILE A 219 -1.44 5.39 6.16
N PHE A 220 -1.65 4.62 5.08
CA PHE A 220 -1.66 5.17 3.71
C PHE A 220 -2.86 6.09 3.44
N GLY A 221 -4.06 5.75 3.89
CA GLY A 221 -5.25 6.59 3.73
C GLY A 221 -5.16 7.93 4.46
N ARG A 222 -4.34 8.02 5.53
CA ARG A 222 -4.08 9.27 6.25
C ARG A 222 -3.19 10.25 5.46
N TYR A 223 -2.41 9.76 4.50
CA TYR A 223 -1.43 10.56 3.75
C TYR A 223 -1.65 10.60 2.23
N PHE A 224 -2.43 9.68 1.66
CA PHE A 224 -2.69 9.58 0.22
C PHE A 224 -4.14 9.15 -0.06
N ALA A 225 -4.88 9.95 -0.81
CA ALA A 225 -6.15 9.54 -1.41
C ALA A 225 -5.85 9.01 -2.82
N VAL A 226 -6.10 7.72 -3.06
CA VAL A 226 -5.93 7.10 -4.39
C VAL A 226 -7.31 6.66 -4.89
N ARG A 227 -7.75 7.27 -5.99
CA ARG A 227 -8.98 6.93 -6.71
C ARG A 227 -8.65 6.58 -8.15
N THR A 228 -9.26 5.52 -8.68
CA THR A 228 -9.37 5.24 -10.11
C THR A 228 -10.82 4.88 -10.44
N ASP A 229 -11.18 4.85 -11.72
CA ASP A 229 -12.58 4.71 -12.20
C ASP A 229 -13.32 3.45 -11.70
N LYS A 230 -12.60 2.43 -11.22
CA LYS A 230 -13.14 1.18 -10.66
C LYS A 230 -12.74 0.91 -9.22
N ARG A 231 -11.92 1.77 -8.59
CA ARG A 231 -11.24 1.47 -7.33
C ARG A 231 -11.12 2.70 -6.45
N LYS A 232 -11.33 2.53 -5.15
CA LYS A 232 -11.33 3.63 -4.20
C LYS A 232 -10.64 3.20 -2.92
N ILE A 233 -9.65 3.97 -2.49
CA ILE A 233 -9.13 3.93 -1.12
C ILE A 233 -9.66 5.19 -0.45
N ASP A 234 -10.63 5.06 0.46
CA ASP A 234 -11.25 6.18 1.17
C ASP A 234 -11.03 6.07 2.68
N HIS A 235 -10.90 7.22 3.34
CA HIS A 235 -10.77 7.34 4.79
C HIS A 235 -12.10 7.84 5.36
N SER A 236 -13.19 7.09 5.12
CA SER A 236 -14.54 7.55 5.44
C SER A 236 -15.14 7.01 6.74
N TRP A 237 -14.31 6.43 7.63
CA TRP A 237 -14.36 6.46 9.12
C TRP A 237 -13.66 5.19 9.67
N GLY A 238 -12.47 5.32 10.28
CA GLY A 238 -11.76 4.19 10.90
C GLY A 238 -10.59 3.64 10.06
N PRO A 239 -10.20 2.36 10.24
CA PRO A 239 -9.05 1.77 9.52
C PRO A 239 -9.26 1.85 8.01
N GLY A 240 -8.17 2.06 7.26
CA GLY A 240 -8.19 2.22 5.80
C GLY A 240 -8.62 0.94 5.09
N GLU A 241 -9.49 1.09 4.10
CA GLU A 241 -10.19 -0.03 3.48
C GLU A 241 -9.91 -0.16 1.99
N LEU A 242 -9.90 -1.42 1.54
CA LEU A 242 -9.91 -1.78 0.13
C LEU A 242 -11.31 -2.27 -0.24
N GLU A 243 -12.09 -1.43 -0.91
CA GLU A 243 -13.36 -1.84 -1.53
C GLU A 243 -13.02 -2.66 -2.80
N HIS A 244 -13.29 -3.98 -2.81
CA HIS A 244 -13.16 -4.81 -4.01
C HIS A 244 -14.31 -5.82 -4.12
N THR A 245 -14.91 -5.90 -5.30
CA THR A 245 -16.04 -6.80 -5.61
C THR A 245 -15.63 -8.18 -6.10
N GLN A 246 -14.34 -8.45 -6.34
CA GLN A 246 -13.85 -9.75 -6.82
C GLN A 246 -12.62 -10.26 -6.05
N LYS A 247 -12.69 -11.54 -5.66
CA LYS A 247 -11.68 -12.27 -4.87
C LYS A 247 -10.30 -12.26 -5.54
N ASP A 248 -10.27 -12.37 -6.87
CA ASP A 248 -9.04 -12.48 -7.64
C ASP A 248 -8.20 -11.20 -7.59
N ALA A 249 -8.83 -10.04 -7.56
CA ALA A 249 -8.13 -8.75 -7.50
C ALA A 249 -7.48 -8.48 -6.13
N VAL A 250 -8.06 -8.99 -5.04
CA VAL A 250 -7.44 -8.95 -3.70
C VAL A 250 -6.22 -9.87 -3.66
N ILE A 251 -6.33 -11.05 -4.28
CA ILE A 251 -5.21 -11.98 -4.43
C ILE A 251 -4.10 -11.33 -5.26
N GLU A 252 -4.43 -10.67 -6.38
CA GLU A 252 -3.44 -9.96 -7.20
C GLU A 252 -2.76 -8.81 -6.45
N TYR A 253 -3.50 -8.05 -5.62
CA TYR A 253 -2.91 -7.01 -4.79
C TYR A 253 -1.98 -7.61 -3.73
N LEU A 254 -2.39 -8.69 -3.07
CA LEU A 254 -1.57 -9.40 -2.08
C LEU A 254 -0.33 -10.06 -2.69
N GLN A 255 -0.43 -10.53 -3.94
CA GLN A 255 0.66 -11.13 -4.71
C GLN A 255 1.51 -10.09 -5.45
N MET A 256 1.12 -8.82 -5.44
CA MET A 256 1.87 -7.75 -6.10
C MET A 256 3.36 -7.71 -5.67
N PRO A 257 3.74 -7.91 -4.39
CA PRO A 257 5.14 -7.94 -3.99
C PRO A 257 5.95 -9.11 -4.58
N GLU A 258 5.29 -10.22 -4.93
CA GLU A 258 5.92 -11.37 -5.59
C GLU A 258 6.01 -11.13 -7.10
N LYS A 259 4.92 -10.64 -7.71
CA LYS A 259 4.89 -10.24 -9.12
C LYS A 259 5.94 -9.16 -9.43
N VAL A 260 6.08 -8.16 -8.56
CA VAL A 260 7.12 -7.12 -8.69
C VAL A 260 8.52 -7.70 -8.55
N ARG A 261 8.73 -8.71 -7.69
CA ARG A 261 10.02 -9.42 -7.60
C ARG A 261 10.35 -10.20 -8.87
N SER A 262 9.36 -10.85 -9.48
CA SER A 262 9.53 -11.53 -10.77
C SER A 262 9.94 -10.54 -11.85
N ILE A 263 9.22 -9.40 -11.95
CA ILE A 263 9.52 -8.34 -12.91
C ILE A 263 10.91 -7.74 -12.65
N GLU A 264 11.28 -7.49 -11.39
CA GLU A 264 12.63 -7.02 -11.03
C GLU A 264 13.71 -8.03 -11.51
N GLY A 265 13.46 -9.34 -11.37
CA GLY A 265 14.35 -10.39 -11.86
C GLY A 265 14.44 -10.46 -13.38
N GLU A 266 13.30 -10.38 -14.07
CA GLU A 266 13.23 -10.35 -15.54
C GLU A 266 13.95 -9.11 -16.11
N VAL A 267 13.76 -7.94 -15.50
CA VAL A 267 14.46 -6.70 -15.89
C VAL A 267 15.97 -6.81 -15.63
N ALA A 268 16.38 -7.45 -14.54
CA ALA A 268 17.80 -7.68 -14.27
C ALA A 268 18.44 -8.64 -15.29
N ALA A 269 17.73 -9.71 -15.67
CA ALA A 269 18.17 -10.64 -16.72
C ALA A 269 18.28 -9.94 -18.08
N LEU A 270 17.26 -9.16 -18.46
CA LEU A 270 17.23 -8.40 -19.70
C LEU A 270 18.36 -7.35 -19.77
N ARG A 271 18.69 -6.72 -18.63
CA ARG A 271 19.85 -5.83 -18.52
C ARG A 271 21.17 -6.58 -18.74
N ALA A 272 21.30 -7.80 -18.24
CA ALA A 272 22.49 -8.62 -18.44
C ALA A 272 22.66 -9.01 -19.91
N GLU A 273 21.58 -9.42 -20.57
CA GLU A 273 21.56 -9.75 -22.01
C GLU A 273 21.93 -8.53 -22.88
N ILE A 274 21.35 -7.36 -22.61
CA ILE A 274 21.71 -6.11 -23.30
C ILE A 274 23.19 -5.77 -23.10
N SER A 275 23.73 -5.99 -21.90
CA SER A 275 25.15 -5.71 -21.62
C SER A 275 26.09 -6.63 -22.41
N GLN A 276 25.72 -7.91 -22.55
CA GLN A 276 26.46 -8.86 -23.39
C GLN A 276 26.39 -8.48 -24.87
N LEU A 277 25.20 -8.08 -25.34
CA LEU A 277 25.01 -7.64 -26.72
C LEU A 277 25.89 -6.41 -27.03
N ILE A 278 25.91 -5.41 -26.14
CA ILE A 278 26.79 -4.23 -26.25
C ILE A 278 28.27 -4.64 -26.28
N ALA A 279 28.69 -5.61 -25.47
CA ALA A 279 30.07 -6.10 -25.48
C ALA A 279 30.44 -6.74 -26.83
N VAL A 280 29.57 -7.58 -27.39
CA VAL A 280 29.77 -8.18 -28.72
C VAL A 280 29.84 -7.11 -29.81
N PHE A 281 28.95 -6.11 -29.80
CA PHE A 281 29.03 -4.99 -30.74
C PHE A 281 30.31 -4.16 -30.58
N GLY A 282 30.80 -4.00 -29.36
CA GLY A 282 32.09 -3.36 -29.08
C GLY A 282 33.27 -4.14 -29.68
N GLU A 283 33.27 -5.47 -29.56
CA GLU A 283 34.29 -6.33 -30.17
C GLU A 283 34.23 -6.32 -31.69
N VAL A 284 33.03 -6.34 -32.29
CA VAL A 284 32.85 -6.22 -33.74
C VAL A 284 33.36 -4.88 -34.25
N ASN A 285 32.99 -3.76 -33.60
CA ASN A 285 33.51 -2.44 -33.96
C ASN A 285 35.03 -2.34 -33.79
N PHE A 286 35.61 -3.01 -32.78
CA PHE A 286 37.05 -3.07 -32.60
C PHE A 286 37.74 -3.87 -33.71
N LEU A 287 37.17 -5.00 -34.14
CA LEU A 287 37.66 -5.78 -35.26
C LEU A 287 37.55 -5.01 -36.58
N GLU A 288 36.46 -4.27 -36.81
CA GLU A 288 36.33 -3.37 -37.95
C GLU A 288 37.35 -2.22 -37.90
N SER A 289 37.62 -1.65 -36.72
CA SER A 289 38.65 -0.59 -36.58
C SER A 289 40.08 -1.07 -36.87
N LYS A 290 40.37 -2.36 -36.63
CA LYS A 290 41.64 -3.01 -37.01
C LYS A 290 41.73 -3.29 -38.52
N ARG A 291 40.62 -3.23 -39.25
CA ARG A 291 40.59 -3.28 -40.71
C ARG A 291 40.88 -1.93 -41.36
N SER A 292 41.76 -1.11 -40.77
CA SER A 292 42.22 0.13 -41.40
C SER A 292 43.29 -0.18 -42.46
N ILE A 293 43.04 0.23 -43.71
CA ILE A 293 44.01 0.12 -44.80
C ILE A 293 45.31 0.84 -44.38
N PRO A 294 46.48 0.18 -44.41
CA PRO A 294 47.74 0.82 -44.03
C PRO A 294 48.04 1.99 -44.96
N GLU A 295 48.74 3.03 -44.48
CA GLU A 295 49.14 4.14 -45.35
C GLU A 295 50.17 3.67 -46.40
N PRO A 296 49.96 4.01 -47.68
CA PRO A 296 50.86 3.60 -48.76
C PRO A 296 52.22 4.32 -48.64
N GLU A 297 53.28 3.64 -49.06
CA GLU A 297 54.56 4.30 -49.32
C GLU A 297 54.55 4.94 -50.71
N MET A 298 54.93 6.21 -50.82
CA MET A 298 55.05 6.84 -52.14
C MET A 298 56.43 6.57 -52.73
N THR A 299 56.46 6.05 -53.95
CA THR A 299 57.71 5.91 -54.71
C THR A 299 58.16 7.27 -55.23
N VAL A 300 59.42 7.35 -55.64
CA VAL A 300 60.03 8.58 -56.20
C VAL A 300 59.31 9.06 -57.47
N GLU A 301 58.58 8.17 -58.15
CA GLU A 301 57.75 8.46 -59.33
C GLU A 301 56.31 8.87 -58.96
N GLY A 302 55.97 8.98 -57.68
CA GLY A 302 54.64 9.39 -57.20
C GLY A 302 53.58 8.29 -57.19
N LYS A 303 53.97 7.01 -57.35
CA LYS A 303 53.05 5.85 -57.26
C LYS A 303 52.87 5.38 -55.83
N PHE A 304 51.72 4.80 -55.53
CA PHE A 304 51.38 4.24 -54.23
C PHE A 304 51.85 2.79 -54.14
N LYS A 305 52.71 2.47 -53.17
CA LYS A 305 53.30 1.15 -52.99
C LYS A 305 52.75 0.47 -51.74
N CYS A 306 52.33 -0.78 -51.89
CA CYS A 306 51.91 -1.61 -50.76
C CYS A 306 53.11 -2.19 -50.02
N LYS A 307 53.14 -2.00 -48.70
CA LYS A 307 54.27 -2.45 -47.86
C LYS A 307 54.33 -3.96 -47.67
N ARG A 308 53.25 -4.70 -47.97
CA ARG A 308 53.16 -6.15 -47.72
C ARG A 308 53.68 -6.98 -48.88
N ASP A 309 53.40 -6.58 -50.11
CA ASP A 309 53.77 -7.34 -51.33
C ASP A 309 54.61 -6.51 -52.32
N ASN A 310 54.90 -5.25 -52.01
CA ASN A 310 55.66 -4.31 -52.82
C ASN A 310 55.06 -3.97 -54.20
N GLN A 311 53.78 -4.28 -54.46
CA GLN A 311 53.11 -3.87 -55.70
C GLN A 311 52.86 -2.35 -55.72
N GLU A 312 52.95 -1.76 -56.91
CA GLU A 312 52.85 -0.32 -57.15
C GLU A 312 51.59 0.03 -57.96
N TYR A 313 50.89 1.06 -57.52
CA TYR A 313 49.63 1.52 -58.08
C TYR A 313 49.69 2.99 -58.46
N SER A 314 49.13 3.31 -59.62
CA SER A 314 49.11 4.66 -60.17
C SER A 314 48.08 5.57 -59.48
N SER A 315 47.09 4.99 -58.78
CA SER A 315 46.06 5.73 -58.07
C SER A 315 45.87 5.19 -56.65
N ARG A 316 45.41 6.06 -55.75
CA ARG A 316 45.12 5.69 -54.35
C ARG A 316 43.94 4.72 -54.25
N GLN A 317 42.96 4.84 -55.14
CA GLN A 317 41.80 3.94 -55.18
C GLN A 317 42.20 2.52 -55.54
N ASP A 318 43.10 2.34 -56.51
CA ASP A 318 43.59 1.01 -56.90
C ASP A 318 44.38 0.35 -55.76
N TYR A 319 45.19 1.13 -55.04
CA TYR A 319 45.90 0.68 -53.84
C TYR A 319 44.95 0.25 -52.72
N GLU A 320 43.92 1.05 -52.44
CA GLU A 320 42.94 0.76 -51.39
C GLU A 320 42.10 -0.47 -51.73
N SER A 321 41.69 -0.64 -53.00
CA SER A 321 40.97 -1.83 -53.48
C SER A 321 41.82 -3.09 -53.35
N HIS A 322 43.08 -3.03 -53.77
CA HIS A 322 44.02 -4.15 -53.63
C HIS A 322 44.22 -4.55 -52.17
N CYS A 323 44.44 -3.58 -51.28
CA CYS A 323 44.60 -3.87 -49.86
C CYS A 323 43.32 -4.48 -49.25
N MET A 324 42.13 -4.03 -49.66
CA MET A 324 40.86 -4.60 -49.22
C MET A 324 40.61 -6.02 -49.71
N GLU A 325 41.00 -6.35 -50.94
CA GLU A 325 40.73 -7.67 -51.53
C GLU A 325 41.78 -8.72 -51.13
N GLU A 326 43.07 -8.39 -51.20
CA GLU A 326 44.17 -9.36 -51.04
C GLU A 326 44.68 -9.46 -49.60
N HIS A 327 44.51 -8.40 -48.79
CA HIS A 327 45.12 -8.32 -47.45
C HIS A 327 44.12 -8.33 -46.29
N PHE A 328 42.82 -8.27 -46.59
CA PHE A 328 41.71 -8.30 -45.60
C PHE A 328 40.76 -9.50 -45.74
N THR A 329 40.96 -10.40 -46.71
CA THR A 329 40.23 -11.68 -46.80
C THR A 329 40.86 -12.75 -45.92
N MET A 330 40.54 -12.70 -44.62
CA MET A 330 40.48 -13.87 -43.73
C MET A 330 39.48 -13.60 -42.59
#